data_AF-A0A9J6CNV4-F1
#
_entry.id   AF-A0A9J6CNV4-F1
#
_cell.length_a   1.000
_cell.length_b   1.000
_cell.length_c   1.000
_cell.angle_alpha   90.00
_cell.angle_beta   90.00
_cell.angle_gamma   90.00
#
_symmetry.space_group_name_H-M   'P 1'
#
loop_
_entity.id
_entity.type
_entity.pdbx_description
1 polymer ?
#
loop_
_entity_poly.entity_id
_entity_poly.type
_entity_poly.pdbx_seq_one_letter_code
_entity_poly.pdbx_strand_id
1 'polypeptide(L)'
;MSTKDIFDIFSKNDQITRMEALKCVPTSLISIFSTSLIGETIHGTIPVDSVIHQNLIQYEKVKIINKMEFMTAIQTIEMIDKWLINNKTLYQDILRSKEIYLAFQAIEVDFSTDEQFDIAASFLQKLVELINVAHIEHQLEDNFLNILINLRPLFDESCILAKVKSMSKLYTSIGAKLVQKINFKPDRIFIILQRLLKYASYKELIELVFPFWRQLAKSIKSKQQADFLSYIEEFILMLTIHCKHSNVIRDGMIINNCDKNELVTFRSNVFILFEEISPLIDPQRSLMFYLNKIYEEGQSYEDVEVCLFIISCFISKVDQSENSLVPKLIQSILRVDEHSIEAISYMSIKIIKNLSKWLNYHQEYLLNVLNFLHNFLLKGGALASVAAESIAEICCDSKIPMQTYMNELFEFVVIWEIFHCPIKQN
;
A
#
# COMPACT_ATOMS: atom_id res chain seq x y z
N MET A 1 12.66 -11.61 -43.20
CA MET A 1 12.86 -10.15 -43.33
C MET A 1 13.89 -9.73 -42.32
N SER A 2 14.97 -9.09 -42.76
CA SER A 2 15.90 -8.44 -41.85
C SER A 2 15.18 -7.27 -41.15
N THR A 3 15.66 -6.88 -39.98
CA THR A 3 15.12 -5.72 -39.25
C THR A 3 15.19 -4.45 -40.07
N LYS A 4 16.25 -4.29 -40.87
CA LYS A 4 16.40 -3.21 -41.84
C LYS A 4 15.25 -3.18 -42.86
N ASP A 5 14.72 -4.34 -43.27
CA ASP A 5 13.59 -4.41 -44.20
C ASP A 5 12.28 -3.96 -43.55
N ILE A 6 12.06 -4.31 -42.27
CA ILE A 6 10.92 -3.79 -41.49
C ILE A 6 11.03 -2.26 -41.38
N PHE A 7 12.22 -1.74 -41.11
CA PHE A 7 12.48 -0.29 -41.03
C PHE A 7 12.29 0.43 -42.36
N ASP A 8 12.78 -0.12 -43.46
CA ASP A 8 12.67 0.50 -44.78
C ASP A 8 11.20 0.56 -45.25
N ILE A 9 10.36 -0.36 -44.76
CA ILE A 9 8.91 -0.34 -44.97
C ILE A 9 8.25 0.76 -44.13
N PHE A 10 8.56 0.86 -42.84
CA PHE A 10 7.94 1.84 -41.94
C PHE A 10 8.51 3.27 -42.04
N SER A 11 9.72 3.44 -42.57
CA SER A 11 10.37 4.75 -42.77
C SER A 11 9.68 5.61 -43.83
N LYS A 12 8.82 5.01 -44.66
CA LYS A 12 8.03 5.65 -45.71
C LYS A 12 6.66 6.15 -45.24
N ASN A 13 6.23 5.79 -44.04
CA ASN A 13 4.94 6.20 -43.46
C ASN A 13 5.07 7.53 -42.70
N ASP A 14 3.94 8.18 -42.41
CA ASP A 14 3.92 9.37 -41.55
C ASP A 14 4.46 9.05 -40.14
N GLN A 15 4.89 10.09 -39.43
CA GLN A 15 5.58 9.96 -38.15
C GLN A 15 4.71 9.27 -37.08
N ILE A 16 3.40 9.54 -37.08
CA ILE A 16 2.47 9.00 -36.08
C ILE A 16 2.25 7.50 -36.29
N THR A 17 1.97 7.09 -37.53
CA THR A 17 1.78 5.69 -37.92
C THR A 17 3.04 4.87 -37.67
N ARG A 18 4.22 5.45 -37.92
CA ARG A 18 5.51 4.82 -37.60
C ARG A 18 5.67 4.60 -36.10
N MET A 19 5.36 5.60 -35.28
CA MET A 19 5.46 5.51 -33.82
C MET A 19 4.49 4.47 -33.23
N GLU A 20 3.25 4.41 -33.71
CA GLU A 20 2.29 3.39 -33.27
C GLU A 20 2.72 1.98 -33.65
N ALA A 21 3.22 1.78 -34.87
CA ALA A 21 3.76 0.49 -35.29
C ALA A 21 4.92 0.05 -34.37
N LEU A 22 5.86 0.96 -34.07
CA LEU A 22 7.02 0.68 -33.21
C LEU A 22 6.65 0.45 -31.74
N LYS A 23 5.55 1.01 -31.24
CA LYS A 23 4.99 0.70 -29.92
C LYS A 23 4.47 -0.75 -29.84
N CYS A 24 3.98 -1.31 -30.93
CA CYS A 24 3.38 -2.65 -30.93
C CYS A 24 4.41 -3.77 -31.09
N VAL A 25 5.58 -3.48 -31.68
CA VAL A 25 6.63 -4.49 -31.95
C VAL A 25 7.07 -5.28 -30.70
N PRO A 26 7.35 -4.66 -29.53
CA PRO A 26 7.75 -5.42 -28.33
C PRO A 26 6.70 -6.42 -27.87
N THR A 27 5.43 -6.00 -27.84
CA THR A 27 4.28 -6.83 -27.45
C THR A 27 3.99 -7.95 -28.45
N SER A 28 4.10 -7.67 -29.75
CA SER A 28 3.89 -8.66 -30.80
C SER A 28 4.98 -9.73 -30.82
N LEU A 29 6.24 -9.37 -30.59
CA LEU A 29 7.34 -10.33 -30.44
C LEU A 29 7.07 -11.32 -29.31
N ILE A 30 6.64 -10.84 -28.13
CA ILE A 30 6.28 -11.70 -26.98
C ILE A 30 5.13 -12.64 -27.34
N SER A 31 4.08 -12.13 -28.00
CA SER A 31 2.93 -12.95 -28.39
C SER A 31 3.32 -14.08 -29.36
N ILE A 32 4.23 -13.80 -30.31
CA ILE A 32 4.76 -14.79 -31.27
C ILE A 32 5.59 -15.85 -30.55
N PHE A 33 6.44 -15.48 -29.59
CA PHE A 33 7.22 -16.44 -28.81
C PHE A 33 6.36 -17.28 -27.84
N SER A 34 5.23 -16.75 -27.36
CA SER A 34 4.32 -17.46 -26.46
C SER A 34 3.31 -18.38 -27.18
N THR A 35 3.02 -18.12 -28.45
CA THR A 35 2.04 -18.88 -29.25
C THR A 35 2.68 -19.81 -30.29
N SER A 36 3.98 -19.69 -30.55
CA SER A 36 4.65 -20.60 -31.48
C SER A 36 4.87 -21.98 -30.84
N LEU A 37 4.15 -22.97 -31.38
CA LEU A 37 4.41 -24.41 -31.35
C LEU A 37 5.78 -24.76 -31.99
N ILE A 38 6.86 -24.08 -31.60
CA ILE A 38 8.23 -24.33 -32.06
C ILE A 38 8.98 -24.86 -30.84
N GLY A 39 9.03 -26.18 -30.74
CA GLY A 39 9.49 -26.93 -29.58
C GLY A 39 10.94 -26.65 -29.19
N GLU A 40 11.14 -26.55 -27.87
CA GLU A 40 12.25 -27.05 -27.02
C GLU A 40 13.72 -27.01 -27.50
N THR A 41 14.07 -26.37 -28.62
CA THR A 41 15.43 -26.36 -29.18
C THR A 41 16.00 -24.98 -29.49
N ILE A 42 15.33 -23.91 -29.06
CA ILE A 42 15.88 -22.53 -29.08
C ILE A 42 15.82 -21.91 -27.67
N HIS A 43 16.22 -22.69 -26.66
CA HIS A 43 16.55 -22.14 -25.34
C HIS A 43 17.97 -21.53 -25.27
N GLY A 44 18.69 -21.52 -26.40
CA GLY A 44 19.86 -20.67 -26.59
C GLY A 44 19.44 -19.30 -27.09
N THR A 45 19.45 -18.31 -26.19
CA THR A 45 19.87 -16.93 -26.45
C THR A 45 19.95 -16.54 -27.94
N ILE A 46 18.81 -16.21 -28.55
CA ILE A 46 18.83 -15.21 -29.63
C ILE A 46 18.72 -13.88 -28.89
N PRO A 47 19.83 -13.15 -28.66
CA PRO A 47 19.73 -11.78 -28.18
C PRO A 47 18.89 -11.05 -29.22
N VAL A 48 17.79 -10.42 -28.80
CA VAL A 48 17.15 -9.41 -29.65
C VAL A 48 18.25 -8.36 -29.86
N ASP A 49 18.91 -8.43 -31.02
CA ASP A 49 20.24 -7.86 -31.24
C ASP A 49 20.29 -6.42 -30.73
N SER A 50 21.24 -6.14 -29.84
CA SER A 50 21.63 -4.80 -29.38
C SER A 50 21.85 -3.82 -30.55
N VAL A 51 22.18 -4.34 -31.74
CA VAL A 51 22.33 -3.64 -33.02
C VAL A 51 20.99 -3.13 -33.59
N ILE A 52 19.90 -3.88 -33.47
CA ILE A 52 18.55 -3.47 -33.91
C ILE A 52 18.11 -2.23 -33.11
N HIS A 53 18.41 -2.24 -31.82
CA HIS A 53 18.00 -1.21 -30.86
C HIS A 53 18.87 0.05 -30.92
N GLN A 54 20.20 -0.09 -31.08
CA GLN A 54 21.09 1.06 -31.29
C GLN A 54 20.74 1.80 -32.58
N ASN A 55 20.41 1.08 -33.65
CA ASN A 55 19.99 1.70 -34.91
C ASN A 55 18.62 2.40 -34.80
N LEU A 56 17.66 1.84 -34.05
CA LEU A 56 16.36 2.47 -33.75
C LEU A 56 16.53 3.83 -33.04
N ILE A 57 17.30 3.84 -31.97
CA ILE A 57 17.52 5.04 -31.14
C ILE A 57 18.42 6.03 -31.87
N GLN A 58 19.45 5.59 -32.59
CA GLN A 58 20.27 6.48 -33.41
C GLN A 58 19.48 7.08 -34.58
N TYR A 59 18.60 6.32 -35.23
CA TYR A 59 17.79 6.80 -36.34
C TYR A 59 16.71 7.80 -35.90
N GLU A 60 16.02 7.53 -34.79
CA GLU A 60 15.11 8.50 -34.15
C GLU A 60 15.89 9.73 -33.66
N LYS A 61 17.05 9.55 -32.99
CA LYS A 61 17.95 10.68 -32.60
C LYS A 61 18.32 11.58 -33.78
N VAL A 62 18.51 11.06 -34.99
CA VAL A 62 18.93 11.86 -36.17
C VAL A 62 17.78 12.61 -36.84
N LYS A 63 16.53 12.13 -36.78
CA LYS A 63 15.37 12.81 -37.41
C LYS A 63 14.55 13.69 -36.46
N ILE A 64 14.59 13.42 -35.16
CA ILE A 64 13.86 14.18 -34.13
C ILE A 64 14.45 15.60 -33.91
N ILE A 65 15.71 15.83 -34.30
CA ILE A 65 16.45 17.06 -33.98
C ILE A 65 15.91 18.33 -34.64
N ASN A 66 15.06 18.27 -35.68
CA ASN A 66 14.82 19.45 -36.53
C ASN A 66 13.40 20.02 -36.61
N LYS A 67 12.47 19.62 -35.74
CA LYS A 67 11.19 20.30 -35.44
C LYS A 67 10.38 19.35 -34.57
N MET A 68 10.10 19.67 -33.31
CA MET A 68 9.20 18.85 -32.51
C MET A 68 8.12 19.67 -31.84
N GLU A 69 6.88 19.31 -32.18
CA GLU A 69 5.70 19.53 -31.36
C GLU A 69 5.73 18.51 -30.22
N PHE A 70 5.45 18.97 -29.00
CA PHE A 70 5.51 18.24 -27.73
C PHE A 70 4.78 16.86 -27.76
N MET A 71 3.77 16.70 -28.62
CA MET A 71 3.05 15.43 -28.86
C MET A 71 3.96 14.30 -29.38
N THR A 72 4.96 14.60 -30.20
CA THR A 72 5.87 13.57 -30.74
C THR A 72 6.88 13.08 -29.69
N ALA A 73 7.28 13.92 -28.73
CA ALA A 73 8.16 13.52 -27.63
C ALA A 73 7.51 12.47 -26.71
N ILE A 74 6.20 12.55 -26.53
CA ILE A 74 5.43 11.69 -25.63
C ILE A 74 5.18 10.34 -26.27
N GLN A 75 4.90 10.31 -27.57
CA GLN A 75 4.88 9.07 -28.32
C GLN A 75 6.26 8.36 -28.29
N THR A 76 7.36 9.12 -28.28
CA THR A 76 8.72 8.58 -28.13
C THR A 76 8.94 7.99 -26.73
N ILE A 77 8.47 8.67 -25.69
CA ILE A 77 8.52 8.17 -24.31
C ILE A 77 7.74 6.85 -24.18
N GLU A 78 6.50 6.77 -24.66
CA GLU A 78 5.69 5.55 -24.62
C GLU A 78 6.30 4.40 -25.43
N MET A 79 6.92 4.72 -26.57
CA MET A 79 7.67 3.73 -27.33
C MET A 79 8.81 3.20 -26.45
N ILE A 80 9.69 4.08 -25.96
CA ILE A 80 10.86 3.68 -25.15
C ILE A 80 10.43 2.86 -23.93
N ASP A 81 9.33 3.23 -23.26
CA ASP A 81 8.75 2.49 -22.14
C ASP A 81 8.46 1.02 -22.48
N LYS A 82 7.82 0.77 -23.63
CA LYS A 82 7.54 -0.60 -24.10
C LYS A 82 8.79 -1.40 -24.46
N TRP A 83 9.88 -0.73 -24.85
CA TRP A 83 11.15 -1.38 -25.16
C TRP A 83 12.04 -1.59 -23.92
N LEU A 84 11.90 -0.77 -22.87
CA LEU A 84 12.67 -0.84 -21.63
C LEU A 84 12.48 -2.16 -20.86
N ILE A 85 11.32 -2.80 -21.01
CA ILE A 85 11.02 -4.11 -20.37
C ILE A 85 12.00 -5.21 -20.84
N ASN A 86 12.56 -5.07 -22.06
CA ASN A 86 13.28 -6.15 -22.74
C ASN A 86 14.80 -5.96 -22.82
N ASN A 87 15.36 -4.78 -22.49
CA ASN A 87 16.80 -4.50 -22.66
C ASN A 87 17.41 -3.63 -21.56
N LYS A 88 18.14 -4.28 -20.65
CA LYS A 88 18.81 -3.66 -19.49
C LYS A 88 20.01 -2.77 -19.88
N THR A 89 20.61 -2.99 -21.04
CA THR A 89 21.77 -2.23 -21.55
C THR A 89 21.41 -0.81 -22.01
N LEU A 90 20.14 -0.58 -22.35
CA LEU A 90 19.63 0.69 -22.86
C LEU A 90 19.50 1.77 -21.79
N TYR A 91 19.46 1.35 -20.53
CA TYR A 91 19.10 2.21 -19.41
C TYR A 91 20.07 3.38 -19.23
N GLN A 92 21.38 3.13 -19.32
CA GLN A 92 22.39 4.19 -19.19
C GLN A 92 22.31 5.20 -20.35
N ASP A 93 22.02 4.73 -21.56
CA ASP A 93 21.89 5.59 -22.73
C ASP A 93 20.66 6.49 -22.65
N ILE A 94 19.55 5.97 -22.10
CA ILE A 94 18.34 6.73 -21.83
C ILE A 94 18.57 7.75 -20.71
N LEU A 95 19.29 7.37 -19.64
CA LEU A 95 19.69 8.29 -18.58
C LEU A 95 20.50 9.51 -19.08
N ARG A 96 21.19 9.37 -20.22
CA ARG A 96 21.97 10.43 -20.88
C ARG A 96 21.23 11.10 -22.04
N SER A 97 19.98 10.75 -22.29
CA SER A 97 19.26 11.14 -23.48
C SER A 97 18.40 12.40 -23.28
N LYS A 98 17.99 13.03 -24.40
CA LYS A 98 17.15 14.25 -24.36
C LYS A 98 15.72 13.93 -23.93
N GLU A 99 15.28 12.69 -24.10
CA GLU A 99 13.94 12.20 -23.81
C GLU A 99 13.63 12.25 -22.31
N ILE A 100 14.61 11.98 -21.44
CA ILE A 100 14.47 12.21 -20.00
C ILE A 100 14.29 13.68 -19.66
N TYR A 101 15.05 14.55 -20.33
CA TYR A 101 14.91 15.98 -20.12
C TYR A 101 13.50 16.47 -20.52
N LEU A 102 12.95 15.94 -21.62
CA LEU A 102 11.57 16.22 -22.03
C LEU A 102 10.55 15.70 -21.01
N ALA A 103 10.77 14.52 -20.42
CA ALA A 103 9.92 14.00 -19.34
C ALA A 103 9.94 14.91 -18.10
N PHE A 104 11.11 15.42 -17.71
CA PHE A 104 11.21 16.40 -16.62
C PHE A 104 10.51 17.71 -16.96
N GLN A 105 10.70 18.25 -18.16
CA GLN A 105 10.00 19.45 -18.61
C GLN A 105 8.47 19.26 -18.61
N ALA A 106 7.97 18.09 -19.00
CA ALA A 106 6.54 17.80 -19.00
C ALA A 106 5.93 17.83 -17.60
N ILE A 107 6.71 17.47 -16.57
CA ILE A 107 6.29 17.53 -15.17
C ILE A 107 6.38 18.95 -14.61
N GLU A 108 7.41 19.71 -14.97
CA GLU A 108 7.65 21.05 -14.40
C GLU A 108 6.86 22.18 -15.08
N VAL A 109 6.44 22.00 -16.33
CA VAL A 109 5.72 23.04 -17.09
C VAL A 109 4.22 22.97 -16.82
N ASP A 110 3.66 24.06 -16.28
CA ASP A 110 2.23 24.17 -15.93
C ASP A 110 1.27 24.00 -17.14
N PHE A 111 1.76 24.20 -18.37
CA PHE A 111 0.99 24.07 -19.62
C PHE A 111 0.91 22.64 -20.18
N SER A 112 1.49 21.63 -19.53
CA SER A 112 1.34 20.23 -19.97
C SER A 112 -0.10 19.74 -19.77
N THR A 113 -0.64 19.00 -20.74
CA THR A 113 -1.95 18.36 -20.56
C THR A 113 -1.85 17.22 -19.52
N ASP A 114 -2.97 16.81 -18.96
CA ASP A 114 -3.01 15.75 -17.94
C ASP A 114 -2.44 14.42 -18.44
N GLU A 115 -2.76 14.05 -19.67
CA GLU A 115 -2.25 12.85 -20.34
C GLU A 115 -0.72 12.91 -20.50
N GLN A 116 -0.21 14.07 -20.89
CA GLN A 116 1.21 14.27 -21.11
C GLN A 116 2.01 14.19 -19.80
N PHE A 117 1.44 14.75 -18.74
CA PHE A 117 2.01 14.66 -17.39
C PHE A 117 2.03 13.22 -16.89
N ASP A 118 0.92 12.49 -17.04
CA ASP A 118 0.82 11.10 -16.58
C ASP A 118 1.81 10.18 -17.31
N ILE A 119 1.93 10.31 -18.63
CA ILE A 119 2.91 9.55 -19.43
C ILE A 119 4.34 9.83 -18.97
N ALA A 120 4.69 11.11 -18.76
CA ALA A 120 6.01 11.49 -18.28
C ALA A 120 6.32 10.94 -16.88
N ALA A 121 5.37 11.07 -15.94
CA ALA A 121 5.51 10.56 -14.58
C ALA A 121 5.61 9.03 -14.55
N SER A 122 4.80 8.32 -15.35
CA SER A 122 4.82 6.86 -15.47
C SER A 122 6.16 6.38 -16.04
N PHE A 123 6.67 7.05 -17.07
CA PHE A 123 7.98 6.75 -17.65
C PHE A 123 9.12 6.91 -16.63
N LEU A 124 9.15 8.02 -15.89
CA LEU A 124 10.16 8.24 -14.85
C LEU A 124 10.02 7.20 -13.72
N GLN A 125 8.79 6.85 -13.33
CA GLN A 125 8.53 5.81 -12.34
C GLN A 125 9.13 4.47 -12.81
N LYS A 126 8.90 4.10 -14.08
CA LYS A 126 9.45 2.87 -14.65
C LYS A 126 10.97 2.88 -14.67
N LEU A 127 11.57 4.01 -15.02
CA LEU A 127 13.02 4.16 -14.96
C LEU A 127 13.54 3.93 -13.54
N VAL A 128 12.89 4.48 -12.51
CA VAL A 128 13.30 4.25 -11.11
C VAL A 128 13.26 2.76 -10.73
N GLU A 129 12.20 2.05 -11.14
CA GLU A 129 12.04 0.62 -10.86
C GLU A 129 13.14 -0.24 -11.51
N LEU A 130 13.64 0.17 -12.68
CA LEU A 130 14.68 -0.55 -13.43
C LEU A 130 16.10 -0.34 -12.90
N ILE A 131 16.32 0.61 -11.97
CA ILE A 131 17.67 0.91 -11.46
C ILE A 131 18.37 -0.32 -10.84
N ASN A 132 17.63 -1.20 -10.16
CA ASN A 132 18.22 -2.42 -9.56
C ASN A 132 18.63 -3.48 -10.59
N VAL A 133 18.03 -3.41 -11.77
CA VAL A 133 18.10 -4.46 -12.77
C VAL A 133 19.22 -4.18 -13.76
N ALA A 134 19.52 -2.90 -14.01
CA ALA A 134 20.60 -2.47 -14.88
C ALA A 134 21.88 -2.21 -14.06
N HIS A 135 23.02 -2.71 -14.53
CA HIS A 135 24.35 -2.38 -13.98
C HIS A 135 24.70 -0.94 -14.37
N ILE A 136 24.19 0.02 -13.61
CA ILE A 136 24.33 1.46 -13.87
C ILE A 136 25.53 2.02 -13.11
N GLU A 137 26.22 2.97 -13.73
CA GLU A 137 27.23 3.76 -13.03
C GLU A 137 26.62 4.48 -11.82
N HIS A 138 27.22 4.28 -10.63
CA HIS A 138 26.70 4.82 -9.38
C HIS A 138 26.46 6.33 -9.42
N GLN A 139 27.34 7.09 -10.08
CA GLN A 139 27.22 8.54 -10.22
C GLN A 139 26.00 8.94 -11.08
N LEU A 140 25.72 8.21 -12.15
CA LEU A 140 24.59 8.47 -13.04
C LEU A 140 23.26 8.20 -12.32
N GLU A 141 23.20 7.10 -11.57
CA GLU A 141 22.07 6.79 -10.68
C GLU A 141 21.87 7.88 -9.62
N ASP A 142 22.95 8.27 -8.93
CA ASP A 142 22.89 9.29 -7.88
C ASP A 142 22.39 10.64 -8.42
N ASN A 143 22.84 11.05 -9.61
CA ASN A 143 22.42 12.28 -10.24
C ASN A 143 20.93 12.21 -10.63
N PHE A 144 20.51 11.12 -11.24
CA PHE A 144 19.12 10.90 -11.63
C PHE A 144 18.17 10.95 -10.42
N LEU A 145 18.51 10.25 -9.33
CA LEU A 145 17.73 10.28 -8.10
C LEU A 145 17.69 11.68 -7.46
N ASN A 146 18.78 12.45 -7.51
CA ASN A 146 18.78 13.82 -6.98
C ASN A 146 17.83 14.75 -7.74
N ILE A 147 17.78 14.63 -9.07
CA ILE A 147 16.86 15.42 -9.89
C ILE A 147 15.43 15.07 -9.52
N LEU A 148 15.11 13.77 -9.44
CA LEU A 148 13.79 13.27 -9.07
C LEU A 148 13.35 13.71 -7.67
N ILE A 149 14.25 13.66 -6.69
CA ILE A 149 13.99 14.16 -5.33
C ILE A 149 13.75 15.67 -5.33
N ASN A 150 14.25 16.43 -6.31
CA ASN A 150 14.07 17.88 -6.34
C ASN A 150 12.92 18.34 -7.24
N LEU A 151 12.18 17.43 -7.88
CA LEU A 151 10.98 17.79 -8.63
C LEU A 151 9.98 18.54 -7.73
N ARG A 152 9.30 19.53 -8.31
CA ARG A 152 8.25 20.28 -7.60
C ARG A 152 7.15 19.31 -7.17
N PRO A 153 6.87 19.17 -5.87
CA PRO A 153 5.75 18.36 -5.44
C PRO A 153 4.43 19.07 -5.70
N LEU A 154 3.37 18.30 -5.94
CA LEU A 154 2.01 18.80 -6.10
C LEU A 154 1.20 18.51 -4.83
N PHE A 155 0.86 19.57 -4.09
CA PHE A 155 0.17 19.49 -2.79
C PHE A 155 -1.03 20.45 -2.67
N ASP A 156 -1.30 21.26 -3.68
CA ASP A 156 -2.38 22.25 -3.60
C ASP A 156 -3.72 21.61 -3.94
N GLU A 157 -4.79 22.00 -3.26
CA GLU A 157 -6.16 21.52 -3.56
C GLU A 157 -6.61 21.93 -4.98
N SER A 158 -5.99 22.95 -5.57
CA SER A 158 -6.20 23.36 -6.96
C SER A 158 -5.53 22.43 -7.97
N CYS A 159 -4.65 21.52 -7.54
CA CYS A 159 -4.01 20.57 -8.43
C CYS A 159 -5.00 19.50 -8.90
N ILE A 160 -4.88 19.11 -10.17
CA ILE A 160 -5.69 18.05 -10.76
C ILE A 160 -5.32 16.72 -10.11
N LEU A 161 -6.31 16.02 -9.53
CA LEU A 161 -6.11 14.76 -8.79
C LEU A 161 -5.33 13.71 -9.58
N ALA A 162 -5.52 13.64 -10.90
CA ALA A 162 -4.77 12.74 -11.78
C ALA A 162 -3.24 13.00 -11.70
N LYS A 163 -2.82 14.26 -11.83
CA LYS A 163 -1.40 14.65 -11.72
C LYS A 163 -0.84 14.38 -10.32
N VAL A 164 -1.60 14.69 -9.27
CA VAL A 164 -1.23 14.40 -7.87
C VAL A 164 -1.03 12.90 -7.65
N LYS A 165 -1.91 12.08 -8.23
CA LYS A 165 -1.82 10.61 -8.19
C LYS A 165 -0.56 10.09 -8.88
N SER A 166 -0.22 10.62 -10.05
CA SER A 166 0.99 10.22 -10.78
C SER A 166 2.26 10.61 -10.01
N MET A 167 2.29 11.79 -9.39
CA MET A 167 3.40 12.21 -8.53
C MET A 167 3.52 11.35 -7.26
N SER A 168 2.40 11.01 -6.63
CA SER A 168 2.39 10.12 -5.46
C SER A 168 3.03 8.78 -5.79
N LYS A 169 2.64 8.14 -6.91
CA LYS A 169 3.24 6.88 -7.38
C LYS A 169 4.73 7.03 -7.66
N LEU A 170 5.14 8.10 -8.35
CA LEU A 170 6.54 8.37 -8.65
C LEU A 170 7.37 8.48 -7.36
N TYR A 171 6.90 9.26 -6.38
CA TYR A 171 7.60 9.39 -5.10
C TYR A 171 7.60 8.11 -4.28
N THR A 172 6.54 7.29 -4.33
CA THR A 172 6.53 5.96 -3.72
C THR A 172 7.66 5.11 -4.31
N SER A 173 7.81 5.07 -5.64
CA SER A 173 8.88 4.29 -6.31
C SER A 173 10.27 4.85 -6.01
N ILE A 174 10.44 6.18 -5.95
CA ILE A 174 11.71 6.82 -5.56
C ILE A 174 12.07 6.44 -4.12
N GLY A 175 11.12 6.57 -3.19
CA GLY A 175 11.32 6.23 -1.79
C GLY A 175 11.67 4.76 -1.61
N ALA A 176 10.93 3.87 -2.25
CA ALA A 176 11.19 2.44 -2.30
C ALA A 176 12.64 2.15 -2.71
N LYS A 177 13.14 2.83 -3.75
CA LYS A 177 14.52 2.67 -4.20
C LYS A 177 15.53 3.22 -3.18
N LEU A 178 15.29 4.40 -2.62
CA LEU A 178 16.20 5.04 -1.65
C LEU A 178 16.30 4.25 -0.34
N VAL A 179 15.21 3.63 0.11
CA VAL A 179 15.18 2.81 1.31
C VAL A 179 16.20 1.64 1.25
N GLN A 180 16.44 1.08 0.06
CA GLN A 180 17.47 0.04 -0.12
C GLN A 180 18.89 0.57 0.13
N LYS A 181 19.08 1.89 0.05
CA LYS A 181 20.34 2.63 0.24
C LYS A 181 20.35 3.48 1.51
N ILE A 182 19.41 3.27 2.43
CA ILE A 182 19.21 4.07 3.65
C ILE A 182 20.48 4.27 4.50
N ASN A 183 21.36 3.26 4.53
CA ASN A 183 22.61 3.30 5.31
C ASN A 183 23.65 4.30 4.77
N PHE A 184 23.54 4.75 3.53
CA PHE A 184 24.55 5.60 2.89
C PHE A 184 24.17 7.08 2.86
N LYS A 185 22.87 7.40 2.68
CA LYS A 185 22.37 8.78 2.51
C LYS A 185 20.95 8.94 3.10
N PRO A 186 20.80 8.96 4.44
CA PRO A 186 19.49 9.01 5.09
C PRO A 186 18.71 10.32 4.81
N ASP A 187 19.40 11.46 4.65
CA ASP A 187 18.78 12.77 4.45
C ASP A 187 17.78 12.82 3.29
N ARG A 188 18.08 12.10 2.21
CA ARG A 188 17.22 12.02 1.01
C ARG A 188 15.89 11.35 1.31
N ILE A 189 15.88 10.39 2.23
CA ILE A 189 14.67 9.64 2.58
C ILE A 189 13.74 10.52 3.41
N PHE A 190 14.25 11.40 4.28
CA PHE A 190 13.41 12.32 5.05
C PHE A 190 12.64 13.30 4.16
N ILE A 191 13.24 13.78 3.07
CA ILE A 191 12.54 14.60 2.07
C ILE A 191 11.38 13.81 1.47
N ILE A 192 11.62 12.56 1.06
CA ILE A 192 10.57 11.71 0.48
C ILE A 192 9.48 11.39 1.50
N LEU A 193 9.84 11.11 2.75
CA LEU A 193 8.89 10.84 3.83
C LEU A 193 7.90 11.97 4.04
N GLN A 194 8.39 13.21 4.13
CA GLN A 194 7.54 14.40 4.28
C GLN A 194 6.53 14.52 3.14
N ARG A 195 6.97 14.21 1.90
CA ARG A 195 6.09 14.25 0.73
C ARG A 195 5.06 13.12 0.75
N LEU A 196 5.48 11.90 1.07
CA LEU A 196 4.60 10.75 1.15
C LEU A 196 3.57 10.89 2.27
N LEU A 197 3.92 11.51 3.40
CA LEU A 197 2.97 11.85 4.46
C LEU A 197 1.92 12.86 3.98
N LYS A 198 2.35 13.88 3.23
CA LYS A 198 1.40 14.82 2.63
C LYS A 198 0.47 14.13 1.64
N TYR A 199 0.97 13.22 0.80
CA TYR A 199 0.10 12.39 -0.06
C TYR A 199 -0.81 11.46 0.74
N ALA A 200 -0.33 10.89 1.85
CA ALA A 200 -1.11 10.03 2.71
C ALA A 200 -2.29 10.74 3.39
N SER A 201 -2.28 12.07 3.48
CA SER A 201 -3.43 12.84 3.98
C SER A 201 -4.62 12.89 3.00
N TYR A 202 -4.42 12.49 1.74
CA TYR A 202 -5.50 12.38 0.76
C TYR A 202 -6.03 10.95 0.73
N LYS A 203 -7.34 10.79 0.91
CA LYS A 203 -8.02 9.49 1.01
C LYS A 203 -7.79 8.63 -0.23
N GLU A 204 -7.76 9.22 -1.41
CA GLU A 204 -7.60 8.55 -2.70
C GLU A 204 -6.17 8.07 -2.95
N LEU A 205 -5.20 8.54 -2.15
CA LEU A 205 -3.77 8.34 -2.40
C LEU A 205 -3.06 7.54 -1.30
N ILE A 206 -3.63 7.43 -0.10
CA ILE A 206 -2.97 6.77 1.04
C ILE A 206 -2.54 5.32 0.74
N GLU A 207 -3.34 4.55 0.01
CA GLU A 207 -2.97 3.17 -0.35
C GLU A 207 -1.80 3.11 -1.35
N LEU A 208 -1.60 4.16 -2.15
CA LEU A 208 -0.49 4.25 -3.11
C LEU A 208 0.87 4.40 -2.42
N VAL A 209 0.89 4.81 -1.15
CA VAL A 209 2.14 4.94 -0.38
C VAL A 209 2.45 3.69 0.45
N PHE A 210 1.54 2.73 0.58
CA PHE A 210 1.78 1.49 1.33
C PHE A 210 3.01 0.71 0.88
N PRO A 211 3.32 0.56 -0.43
CA PRO A 211 4.51 -0.15 -0.87
C PRO A 211 5.81 0.43 -0.27
N PHE A 212 5.90 1.75 -0.12
CA PHE A 212 7.04 2.41 0.51
C PHE A 212 7.17 2.00 1.99
N TRP A 213 6.09 2.09 2.77
CA TRP A 213 6.11 1.77 4.20
C TRP A 213 6.45 0.31 4.48
N ARG A 214 5.93 -0.61 3.66
CA ARG A 214 6.30 -2.04 3.70
C ARG A 214 7.79 -2.24 3.47
N GLN A 215 8.36 -1.51 2.52
CA GLN A 215 9.78 -1.64 2.22
C GLN A 215 10.66 -0.99 3.29
N LEU A 216 10.21 0.14 3.86
CA LEU A 216 10.86 0.80 4.98
C LEU A 216 10.95 -0.15 6.18
N ALA A 217 9.84 -0.82 6.52
CA ALA A 217 9.79 -1.81 7.61
C ALA A 217 10.80 -2.95 7.44
N LYS A 218 11.00 -3.41 6.20
CA LYS A 218 11.97 -4.47 5.88
C LYS A 218 13.43 -4.01 5.94
N SER A 219 13.69 -2.70 5.83
CA SER A 219 15.04 -2.17 5.60
C SER A 219 15.62 -1.43 6.81
N ILE A 220 14.77 -0.86 7.68
CA ILE A 220 15.21 -0.20 8.91
C ILE A 220 15.81 -1.23 9.87
N LYS A 221 16.99 -0.91 10.40
CA LYS A 221 17.61 -1.64 11.50
C LYS A 221 17.19 -1.02 12.83
N SER A 222 17.15 -1.81 13.90
CA SER A 222 16.76 -1.34 15.25
C SER A 222 17.45 -0.05 15.72
N LYS A 223 18.73 0.15 15.37
CA LYS A 223 19.50 1.35 15.74
C LYS A 223 19.04 2.64 15.04
N GLN A 224 18.38 2.55 13.89
CA GLN A 224 17.92 3.70 13.08
C GLN A 224 16.46 4.04 13.34
N GLN A 225 15.71 3.16 14.01
CA GLN A 225 14.27 3.31 14.18
C GLN A 225 13.88 4.63 14.88
N ALA A 226 14.71 5.11 15.80
CA ALA A 226 14.47 6.37 16.51
C ALA A 226 14.37 7.58 15.57
N ASP A 227 15.16 7.60 14.48
CA ASP A 227 15.18 8.72 13.54
C ASP A 227 13.90 8.80 12.68
N PHE A 228 13.20 7.67 12.53
CA PHE A 228 11.98 7.55 11.73
C PHE A 228 10.70 7.60 12.56
N LEU A 229 10.81 7.58 13.89
CA LEU A 229 9.68 7.35 14.79
C LEU A 229 8.58 8.41 14.62
N SER A 230 8.93 9.69 14.53
CA SER A 230 7.95 10.77 14.33
C SER A 230 7.16 10.61 13.02
N TYR A 231 7.84 10.21 11.94
CA TYR A 231 7.22 9.98 10.64
C TYR A 231 6.30 8.75 10.64
N ILE A 232 6.69 7.68 11.37
CA ILE A 232 5.86 6.48 11.54
C ILE A 232 4.60 6.81 12.34
N GLU A 233 4.75 7.55 13.44
CA GLU A 233 3.62 7.98 14.28
C GLU A 233 2.65 8.89 13.49
N GLU A 234 3.18 9.82 12.69
CA GLU A 234 2.36 10.68 11.83
C GLU A 234 1.61 9.88 10.76
N PHE A 235 2.25 8.88 10.14
CA PHE A 235 1.59 8.01 9.16
C PHE A 235 0.47 7.18 9.79
N ILE A 236 0.71 6.61 10.97
CA ILE A 236 -0.29 5.85 11.73
C ILE A 236 -1.47 6.75 12.12
N LEU A 237 -1.21 8.01 12.46
CA LEU A 237 -2.26 8.99 12.70
C LEU A 237 -3.10 9.25 11.42
N MET A 238 -2.47 9.37 10.25
CA MET A 238 -3.20 9.49 8.98
C MET A 238 -4.06 8.25 8.71
N LEU A 239 -3.53 7.03 8.91
CA LEU A 239 -4.31 5.80 8.79
C LEU A 239 -5.52 5.81 9.72
N THR A 240 -5.34 6.29 10.95
CA THR A 240 -6.43 6.45 11.93
C THR A 240 -7.51 7.37 11.38
N ILE A 241 -7.14 8.54 10.87
CA ILE A 241 -8.09 9.51 10.32
C ILE A 241 -8.89 8.89 9.16
N HIS A 242 -8.23 8.17 8.25
CA HIS A 242 -8.89 7.54 7.09
C HIS A 242 -9.70 6.28 7.44
N CYS A 243 -9.41 5.64 8.57
CA CYS A 243 -10.19 4.50 9.08
C CYS A 243 -11.44 4.92 9.85
N LYS A 244 -11.59 6.21 10.19
CA LYS A 244 -12.78 6.70 10.89
C LYS A 244 -13.98 6.57 9.97
N HIS A 245 -15.07 6.01 10.49
CA HIS A 245 -16.36 6.02 9.81
C HIS A 245 -16.82 7.47 9.62
N SER A 246 -16.55 8.05 8.46
CA SER A 246 -17.00 9.40 8.15
C SER A 246 -18.46 9.36 7.72
N ASN A 247 -19.40 9.50 8.66
CA ASN A 247 -20.63 10.20 8.33
C ASN A 247 -20.24 11.68 8.27
N VAL A 248 -19.85 12.18 7.09
CA VAL A 248 -19.62 13.62 6.95
C VAL A 248 -20.99 14.28 6.97
N ILE A 249 -21.36 14.86 8.10
CA ILE A 249 -22.49 15.79 8.17
C ILE A 249 -21.99 17.12 7.60
N ARG A 250 -22.30 17.40 6.33
CA ARG A 250 -22.35 18.78 5.81
C ARG A 250 -23.81 19.22 5.80
N ASP A 251 -24.10 20.40 6.34
CA ASP A 251 -25.41 21.04 6.30
C ASP A 251 -26.59 20.18 6.82
N GLY A 252 -26.36 19.40 7.89
CA GLY A 252 -27.42 18.62 8.53
C GLY A 252 -27.93 17.40 7.73
N MET A 253 -27.29 17.06 6.61
CA MET A 253 -27.56 15.83 5.86
C MET A 253 -26.48 14.79 6.12
N ILE A 254 -26.90 13.56 6.46
CA ILE A 254 -26.02 12.39 6.46
C ILE A 254 -25.69 12.09 5.01
N ILE A 255 -24.51 12.49 4.56
CA ILE A 255 -23.99 12.03 3.28
C ILE A 255 -23.15 10.79 3.58
N ASN A 256 -23.69 9.61 3.22
CA ASN A 256 -22.93 8.37 3.15
C ASN A 256 -21.90 8.51 2.01
N ASN A 257 -20.78 9.20 2.25
CA ASN A 257 -19.77 9.48 1.23
C ASN A 257 -18.71 8.37 1.08
N CYS A 258 -18.86 7.26 1.81
CA CYS A 258 -18.04 6.07 1.59
C CYS A 258 -18.99 4.90 1.38
N ASP A 259 -18.88 4.22 0.24
CA ASP A 259 -19.46 2.90 0.11
C ASP A 259 -18.92 2.06 1.27
N LYS A 260 -19.82 1.49 2.09
CA LYS A 260 -19.42 0.68 3.26
C LYS A 260 -18.40 -0.40 2.87
N ASN A 261 -18.51 -0.91 1.65
CA ASN A 261 -17.60 -1.89 1.08
C ASN A 261 -16.18 -1.33 0.89
N GLU A 262 -16.03 -0.08 0.41
CA GLU A 262 -14.71 0.55 0.24
C GLU A 262 -13.99 0.74 1.57
N LEU A 263 -14.71 1.19 2.60
CA LEU A 263 -14.13 1.36 3.94
C LEU A 263 -13.72 0.01 4.54
N VAL A 264 -14.55 -1.03 4.38
CA VAL A 264 -14.21 -2.39 4.83
C VAL A 264 -12.95 -2.92 4.12
N THR A 265 -12.85 -2.74 2.80
CA THR A 265 -11.66 -3.10 2.03
C THR A 265 -10.44 -2.31 2.50
N PHE A 266 -10.56 -0.99 2.67
CA PHE A 266 -9.48 -0.15 3.15
C PHE A 266 -9.00 -0.58 4.54
N ARG A 267 -9.91 -0.78 5.51
CA ARG A 267 -9.57 -1.25 6.86
C ARG A 267 -8.90 -2.63 6.85
N SER A 268 -9.32 -3.50 5.93
CA SER A 268 -8.66 -4.81 5.73
C SER A 268 -7.23 -4.64 5.23
N ASN A 269 -7.00 -3.74 4.27
CA ASN A 269 -5.67 -3.41 3.77
C ASN A 269 -4.80 -2.74 4.84
N VAL A 270 -5.38 -1.89 5.69
CA VAL A 270 -4.68 -1.29 6.85
C VAL A 270 -4.29 -2.38 7.85
N PHE A 271 -5.17 -3.32 8.18
CA PHE A 271 -4.84 -4.44 9.07
C PHE A 271 -3.66 -5.27 8.52
N ILE A 272 -3.69 -5.61 7.23
CA ILE A 272 -2.56 -6.30 6.56
C ILE A 272 -1.29 -5.47 6.64
N LEU A 273 -1.38 -4.16 6.40
CA LEU A 273 -0.24 -3.26 6.49
C LEU A 273 0.38 -3.26 7.88
N PHE A 274 -0.42 -3.19 8.95
CA PHE A 274 0.06 -3.23 10.35
C PHE A 274 0.86 -4.49 10.66
N GLU A 275 0.45 -5.65 10.13
CA GLU A 275 1.24 -6.88 10.25
C GLU A 275 2.61 -6.75 9.56
N GLU A 276 2.67 -6.10 8.40
CA GLU A 276 3.90 -5.91 7.64
C GLU A 276 4.81 -4.80 8.20
N ILE A 277 4.25 -3.77 8.83
CA ILE A 277 4.99 -2.66 9.44
C ILE A 277 5.18 -2.82 10.96
N SER A 278 4.71 -3.92 11.54
CA SER A 278 4.84 -4.21 12.98
C SER A 278 6.25 -3.98 13.55
N PRO A 279 7.37 -4.30 12.84
CA PRO A 279 8.71 -4.00 13.35
C PRO A 279 9.03 -2.51 13.57
N LEU A 280 8.28 -1.61 12.92
CA LEU A 280 8.44 -0.16 13.05
C LEU A 280 7.70 0.41 14.25
N ILE A 281 6.72 -0.32 14.78
CA ILE A 281 5.78 0.15 15.79
C ILE A 281 6.26 -0.29 17.17
N ASP A 282 6.26 0.61 18.14
CA ASP A 282 6.34 0.27 19.56
C ASP A 282 4.90 0.00 20.06
N PRO A 283 4.50 -1.27 20.23
CA PRO A 283 3.11 -1.62 20.55
C PRO A 283 2.68 -1.09 21.93
N GLN A 284 3.60 -0.98 22.89
CA GLN A 284 3.26 -0.48 24.23
C GLN A 284 3.04 1.04 24.22
N ARG A 285 3.93 1.78 23.54
CA ARG A 285 3.79 3.23 23.36
C ARG A 285 2.53 3.56 22.55
N SER A 286 2.27 2.82 21.47
CA SER A 286 1.06 3.00 20.67
C SER A 286 -0.21 2.69 21.47
N LEU A 287 -0.23 1.61 22.27
CA LEU A 287 -1.36 1.29 23.14
C LEU A 287 -1.65 2.43 24.13
N MET A 288 -0.63 2.96 24.79
CA MET A 288 -0.78 4.08 25.72
C MET A 288 -1.37 5.32 25.03
N PHE A 289 -0.88 5.66 23.83
CA PHE A 289 -1.38 6.80 23.06
C PHE A 289 -2.87 6.67 22.73
N TYR A 290 -3.30 5.52 22.21
CA TYR A 290 -4.71 5.32 21.84
C TYR A 290 -5.64 5.18 23.04
N LEU A 291 -5.17 4.61 24.16
CA LEU A 291 -5.94 4.60 25.40
C LEU A 291 -6.18 6.02 25.93
N ASN A 292 -5.15 6.87 25.93
CA ASN A 292 -5.33 8.27 26.32
C ASN A 292 -6.37 8.96 25.43
N LYS A 293 -6.33 8.76 24.11
CA LYS A 293 -7.35 9.28 23.20
C LYS A 293 -8.75 8.77 23.49
N ILE A 294 -8.92 7.49 23.83
CA ILE A 294 -10.24 6.92 24.17
C ILE A 294 -10.80 7.55 25.46
N TYR A 295 -9.95 7.86 26.43
CA TYR A 295 -10.34 8.43 27.72
C TYR A 295 -10.39 9.97 27.74
N GLU A 296 -10.02 10.63 26.65
CA GLU A 296 -10.18 12.09 26.52
C GLU A 296 -11.66 12.48 26.61
N GLU A 297 -11.95 13.58 27.31
CA GLU A 297 -13.32 14.09 27.42
C GLU A 297 -13.84 14.61 26.06
N GLY A 298 -15.10 14.36 25.75
CA GLY A 298 -15.76 14.89 24.55
C GLY A 298 -15.50 14.12 23.25
N GLN A 299 -14.92 12.93 23.32
CA GLN A 299 -14.70 12.06 22.15
C GLN A 299 -16.02 11.57 21.56
N SER A 300 -16.12 11.56 20.23
CA SER A 300 -17.26 10.96 19.53
C SER A 300 -17.14 9.43 19.56
N TYR A 301 -18.26 8.72 19.35
CA TYR A 301 -18.21 7.26 19.32
C TYR A 301 -17.36 6.75 18.15
N GLU A 302 -17.34 7.48 17.02
CA GLU A 302 -16.51 7.16 15.86
C GLU A 302 -15.01 7.34 16.17
N ASP A 303 -14.66 8.34 16.99
CA ASP A 303 -13.27 8.52 17.45
C ASP A 303 -12.84 7.37 18.37
N VAL A 304 -13.71 6.95 19.29
CA VAL A 304 -13.47 5.78 20.14
C VAL A 304 -13.35 4.50 19.29
N GLU A 305 -14.29 4.29 18.38
CA GLU A 305 -14.34 3.10 17.51
C GLU A 305 -13.09 2.98 16.63
N VAL A 306 -12.63 4.07 16.03
CA VAL A 306 -11.43 4.01 15.19
C VAL A 306 -10.17 3.79 16.02
N CYS A 307 -10.09 4.34 17.23
CA CYS A 307 -8.99 4.04 18.16
C CYS A 307 -8.98 2.55 18.53
N LEU A 308 -10.13 1.96 18.85
CA LEU A 308 -10.25 0.52 19.12
C LEU A 308 -9.86 -0.31 17.89
N PHE A 309 -10.19 0.14 16.69
CA PHE A 309 -9.73 -0.51 15.46
C PHE A 309 -8.22 -0.49 15.30
N ILE A 310 -7.57 0.66 15.46
CA ILE A 310 -6.12 0.72 15.35
C ILE A 310 -5.46 -0.12 16.45
N ILE A 311 -5.97 -0.08 17.69
CA ILE A 311 -5.51 -0.98 18.76
C ILE A 311 -5.62 -2.45 18.31
N SER A 312 -6.74 -2.86 17.72
CA SER A 312 -6.93 -4.24 17.26
C SER A 312 -5.89 -4.68 16.22
N CYS A 313 -5.33 -3.75 15.44
CA CYS A 313 -4.32 -4.05 14.43
C CYS A 313 -2.95 -4.44 15.00
N PHE A 314 -2.61 -4.01 16.22
CA PHE A 314 -1.27 -4.27 16.80
C PHE A 314 -1.30 -4.90 18.20
N ILE A 315 -2.46 -5.02 18.85
CA ILE A 315 -2.56 -5.47 20.25
C ILE A 315 -1.93 -6.85 20.48
N SER A 316 -1.98 -7.74 19.49
CA SER A 316 -1.38 -9.07 19.54
C SER A 316 0.15 -9.06 19.62
N LYS A 317 0.78 -7.90 19.37
CA LYS A 317 2.24 -7.68 19.44
C LYS A 317 2.69 -7.13 20.78
N VAL A 318 1.77 -6.76 21.67
CA VAL A 318 2.10 -6.35 23.04
C VAL A 318 2.67 -7.55 23.80
N ASP A 319 3.64 -7.30 24.68
CA ASP A 319 4.26 -8.34 25.50
C ASP A 319 3.20 -9.07 26.36
N GLN A 320 3.28 -10.40 26.42
CA GLN A 320 2.34 -11.21 27.21
C GLN A 320 2.43 -10.93 28.71
N SER A 321 3.56 -10.41 29.19
CA SER A 321 3.79 -9.99 30.57
C SER A 321 3.35 -8.55 30.87
N GLU A 322 2.78 -7.83 29.89
CA GLU A 322 2.26 -6.47 30.10
C GLU A 322 1.12 -6.49 31.13
N ASN A 323 1.23 -5.67 32.17
CA ASN A 323 0.37 -5.72 33.36
C ASN A 323 -0.20 -4.35 33.76
N SER A 324 -0.07 -3.34 32.91
CA SER A 324 -0.39 -1.95 33.24
C SER A 324 -1.44 -1.32 32.32
N LEU A 325 -1.38 -1.60 31.03
CA LEU A 325 -2.25 -1.01 30.01
C LEU A 325 -3.34 -1.99 29.55
N VAL A 326 -2.99 -3.24 29.25
CA VAL A 326 -3.91 -4.28 28.80
C VAL A 326 -4.98 -4.56 29.86
N PRO A 327 -4.68 -4.67 31.17
CA PRO A 327 -5.72 -4.79 32.18
C PRO A 327 -6.75 -3.64 32.19
N LYS A 328 -6.30 -2.39 31.99
CA LYS A 328 -7.19 -1.22 31.94
C LYS A 328 -8.11 -1.26 30.71
N LEU A 329 -7.54 -1.68 29.58
CA LEU A 329 -8.29 -1.90 28.35
C LEU A 329 -9.35 -2.99 28.53
N ILE A 330 -8.97 -4.16 29.06
CA ILE A 330 -9.90 -5.27 29.36
C ILE A 330 -11.02 -4.80 30.29
N GLN A 331 -10.70 -4.13 31.40
CA GLN A 331 -11.71 -3.63 32.32
C GLN A 331 -12.69 -2.65 31.68
N SER A 332 -12.24 -1.87 30.70
CA SER A 332 -13.10 -0.94 29.96
C SER A 332 -13.98 -1.68 28.95
N ILE A 333 -13.40 -2.65 28.25
CA ILE A 333 -14.13 -3.53 27.32
C ILE A 333 -15.22 -4.32 28.05
N LEU A 334 -14.94 -4.87 29.22
CA LEU A 334 -15.91 -5.66 29.99
C LEU A 334 -17.11 -4.84 30.49
N ARG A 335 -17.03 -3.51 30.45
CA ARG A 335 -18.17 -2.61 30.76
C ARG A 335 -19.04 -2.32 29.54
N VAL A 336 -18.58 -2.66 28.34
CA VAL A 336 -19.39 -2.56 27.13
C VAL A 336 -20.53 -3.55 27.25
N ASP A 337 -21.75 -3.04 27.18
CA ASP A 337 -22.95 -3.82 27.34
C ASP A 337 -23.66 -4.05 26.00
N GLU A 338 -24.81 -4.68 26.12
CA GLU A 338 -25.61 -5.10 24.98
C GLU A 338 -26.41 -3.96 24.32
N HIS A 339 -26.42 -2.77 24.94
CA HIS A 339 -27.06 -1.54 24.47
C HIS A 339 -26.05 -0.56 23.87
N SER A 340 -24.76 -0.88 23.98
CA SER A 340 -23.66 -0.13 23.39
C SER A 340 -23.73 -0.13 21.86
N ILE A 341 -23.09 0.86 21.25
CA ILE A 341 -23.05 1.02 19.80
C ILE A 341 -22.38 -0.22 19.19
N GLU A 342 -23.05 -0.87 18.23
CA GLU A 342 -22.64 -2.15 17.64
C GLU A 342 -21.18 -2.15 17.16
N ALA A 343 -20.70 -1.05 16.56
CA ALA A 343 -19.32 -0.93 16.09
C ALA A 343 -18.29 -0.96 17.24
N ILE A 344 -18.61 -0.34 18.39
CA ILE A 344 -17.77 -0.39 19.60
C ILE A 344 -17.74 -1.82 20.16
N SER A 345 -18.90 -2.48 20.24
CA SER A 345 -19.01 -3.86 20.71
C SER A 345 -18.23 -4.82 19.81
N TYR A 346 -18.38 -4.69 18.49
CA TYR A 346 -17.65 -5.47 17.49
C TYR A 346 -16.13 -5.33 17.67
N MET A 347 -15.63 -4.08 17.78
CA MET A 347 -14.21 -3.84 17.94
C MET A 347 -13.68 -4.33 19.30
N SER A 348 -14.48 -4.20 20.36
CA SER A 348 -14.13 -4.69 21.69
C SER A 348 -13.97 -6.22 21.71
N ILE A 349 -14.89 -6.94 21.08
CA ILE A 349 -14.79 -8.40 20.91
C ILE A 349 -13.56 -8.77 20.07
N LYS A 350 -13.30 -8.05 18.98
CA LYS A 350 -12.12 -8.28 18.12
C LYS A 350 -10.79 -8.04 18.84
N ILE A 351 -10.73 -7.07 19.75
CA ILE A 351 -9.55 -6.87 20.61
C ILE A 351 -9.35 -8.06 21.55
N ILE A 352 -10.43 -8.57 22.17
CA ILE A 352 -10.37 -9.78 23.02
C ILE A 352 -9.81 -10.97 22.23
N LYS A 353 -10.31 -11.20 21.00
CA LYS A 353 -9.78 -12.24 20.10
C LYS A 353 -8.26 -12.12 19.95
N ASN A 354 -7.78 -10.91 19.64
CA ASN A 354 -6.36 -10.65 19.40
C ASN A 354 -5.50 -10.66 20.68
N LEU A 355 -6.13 -10.72 21.87
CA LEU A 355 -5.50 -10.85 23.18
C LEU A 355 -5.50 -12.30 23.71
N SER A 356 -5.92 -13.29 22.93
CA SER A 356 -5.95 -14.72 23.31
C SER A 356 -4.67 -15.18 24.02
N LYS A 357 -3.50 -14.87 23.44
CA LYS A 357 -2.19 -15.21 24.01
C LYS A 357 -1.91 -14.52 25.34
N TRP A 358 -2.33 -13.27 25.50
CA TRP A 358 -2.17 -12.55 26.76
C TRP A 358 -3.08 -13.17 27.84
N LEU A 359 -4.34 -13.47 27.51
CA LEU A 359 -5.29 -14.10 28.44
C LEU A 359 -4.80 -15.44 29.00
N ASN A 360 -4.01 -16.19 28.24
CA ASN A 360 -3.40 -17.43 28.71
C ASN A 360 -2.38 -17.24 29.84
N TYR A 361 -1.75 -16.07 29.92
CA TYR A 361 -0.84 -15.68 31.00
C TYR A 361 -1.59 -15.05 32.18
N HIS A 362 -2.76 -14.43 31.93
CA HIS A 362 -3.54 -13.68 32.92
C HIS A 362 -4.94 -14.30 33.10
N GLN A 363 -4.94 -15.50 33.67
CA GLN A 363 -6.11 -16.36 33.74
C GLN A 363 -7.22 -15.81 34.64
N GLU A 364 -6.89 -14.89 35.54
CA GLU A 364 -7.86 -14.20 36.40
C GLU A 364 -8.90 -13.38 35.62
N TYR A 365 -8.61 -13.01 34.37
CA TYR A 365 -9.56 -12.31 33.50
C TYR A 365 -10.44 -13.26 32.67
N LEU A 366 -10.07 -14.53 32.54
CA LEU A 366 -10.64 -15.46 31.56
C LEU A 366 -12.16 -15.65 31.76
N LEU A 367 -12.61 -15.92 32.99
CA LEU A 367 -14.03 -16.12 33.27
C LEU A 367 -14.87 -14.89 32.91
N ASN A 368 -14.40 -13.70 33.28
CA ASN A 368 -15.11 -12.45 32.98
C ASN A 368 -15.18 -12.20 31.47
N VAL A 369 -14.10 -12.51 30.75
CA VAL A 369 -14.06 -12.43 29.28
C VAL A 369 -15.01 -13.42 28.63
N LEU A 370 -15.06 -14.68 29.08
CA LEU A 370 -15.98 -15.68 28.54
C LEU A 370 -17.45 -15.28 28.77
N ASN A 371 -17.77 -14.78 29.97
CA ASN A 371 -19.12 -14.27 30.28
C ASN A 371 -19.48 -13.06 29.41
N PHE A 372 -18.54 -12.15 29.17
CA PHE A 372 -18.72 -11.03 28.26
C PHE A 372 -19.02 -11.52 26.83
N LEU A 373 -18.23 -12.46 26.30
CA LEU A 373 -18.45 -13.02 24.96
C LEU A 373 -19.78 -13.78 24.88
N HIS A 374 -20.19 -14.46 25.95
CA HIS A 374 -21.48 -15.15 26.04
C HIS A 374 -22.67 -14.22 25.82
N ASN A 375 -22.66 -13.05 26.44
CA ASN A 375 -23.73 -12.07 26.29
C ASN A 375 -23.90 -11.61 24.83
N PHE A 376 -22.80 -11.53 24.07
CA PHE A 376 -22.85 -11.17 22.64
C PHE A 376 -23.19 -12.34 21.73
N LEU A 377 -22.91 -13.59 22.12
CA LEU A 377 -23.35 -14.76 21.36
C LEU A 377 -24.88 -14.83 21.27
N LEU A 378 -25.58 -14.49 22.36
CA LEU A 378 -27.05 -14.49 22.45
C LEU A 378 -27.74 -13.44 21.56
N LYS A 379 -27.00 -12.44 21.06
CA LYS A 379 -27.55 -11.36 20.20
C LYS A 379 -27.81 -11.80 18.76
N GLY A 380 -27.17 -12.86 18.30
CA GLY A 380 -27.17 -13.25 16.88
C GLY A 380 -26.41 -12.25 15.97
N GLY A 381 -26.47 -12.47 14.66
CA GLY A 381 -25.87 -11.58 13.65
C GLY A 381 -24.34 -11.50 13.70
N ALA A 382 -23.79 -10.35 13.29
CA ALA A 382 -22.35 -10.14 13.17
C ALA A 382 -21.60 -10.20 14.52
N LEU A 383 -22.25 -9.75 15.61
CA LEU A 383 -21.68 -9.80 16.96
C LEU A 383 -21.54 -11.23 17.48
N ALA A 384 -22.51 -12.10 17.21
CA ALA A 384 -22.42 -13.51 17.59
C ALA A 384 -21.31 -14.24 16.81
N SER A 385 -21.15 -13.94 15.51
CA SER A 385 -20.07 -14.51 14.70
C SER A 385 -18.69 -14.16 15.26
N VAL A 386 -18.44 -12.87 15.51
CA VAL A 386 -17.13 -12.43 16.03
C VAL A 386 -16.89 -12.91 17.47
N ALA A 387 -17.94 -13.02 18.30
CA ALA A 387 -17.84 -13.61 19.63
C ALA A 387 -17.47 -15.10 19.57
N ALA A 388 -18.12 -15.87 18.71
CA ALA A 388 -17.80 -17.29 18.51
C ALA A 388 -16.36 -17.50 18.02
N GLU A 389 -15.91 -16.68 17.06
CA GLU A 389 -14.51 -16.69 16.62
C GLU A 389 -13.54 -16.35 17.75
N SER A 390 -13.89 -15.41 18.63
CA SER A 390 -13.06 -15.02 19.76
C SER A 390 -12.94 -16.14 20.79
N ILE A 391 -14.05 -16.83 21.10
CA ILE A 391 -14.06 -17.99 21.99
C ILE A 391 -13.18 -19.10 21.39
N ALA A 392 -13.34 -19.39 20.09
CA ALA A 392 -12.54 -20.39 19.41
C ALA A 392 -11.04 -20.09 19.48
N GLU A 393 -10.64 -18.83 19.24
CA GLU A 393 -9.23 -18.40 19.34
C GLU A 393 -8.67 -18.58 20.76
N ILE A 394 -9.43 -18.17 21.78
CA ILE A 394 -9.05 -18.34 23.19
C ILE A 394 -8.89 -19.83 23.53
N CYS A 395 -9.82 -20.68 23.10
CA CYS A 395 -9.74 -22.12 23.31
C CYS A 395 -8.52 -22.73 22.63
N CYS A 396 -8.24 -22.37 21.36
CA CYS A 396 -7.10 -22.86 20.59
C CYS A 396 -5.76 -22.50 21.23
N ASP A 397 -5.61 -21.27 21.73
CA ASP A 397 -4.35 -20.83 22.34
C ASP A 397 -4.20 -21.32 23.80
N SER A 398 -5.30 -21.71 24.46
CA SER A 398 -5.29 -22.05 25.88
C SER A 398 -4.44 -23.29 26.20
N LYS A 399 -3.51 -23.12 27.15
CA LYS A 399 -2.68 -24.21 27.72
C LYS A 399 -3.35 -24.90 28.91
N ILE A 400 -4.50 -24.42 29.34
CA ILE A 400 -5.25 -24.92 30.49
C ILE A 400 -6.23 -25.98 30.00
N PRO A 401 -6.53 -27.01 30.78
CA PRO A 401 -7.74 -27.79 30.56
C PRO A 401 -8.96 -26.86 30.66
N MET A 402 -9.48 -26.42 29.50
CA MET A 402 -10.80 -25.78 29.32
C MET A 402 -11.96 -26.58 29.94
N GLN A 403 -11.67 -27.79 30.44
CA GLN A 403 -12.53 -28.65 31.27
C GLN A 403 -13.28 -27.90 32.37
N THR A 404 -12.66 -26.90 33.01
CA THR A 404 -13.34 -26.09 34.05
C THR A 404 -14.44 -25.18 33.50
N TYR A 405 -14.37 -24.85 32.20
CA TYR A 405 -15.33 -23.99 31.50
C TYR A 405 -16.19 -24.78 30.49
N MET A 406 -16.11 -26.12 30.51
CA MET A 406 -16.78 -26.96 29.51
C MET A 406 -18.30 -26.81 29.55
N ASN A 407 -18.89 -26.55 30.71
CA ASN A 407 -20.34 -26.39 30.82
C ASN A 407 -20.79 -25.11 30.09
N GLU A 408 -20.07 -24.02 30.30
CA GLU A 408 -20.25 -22.74 29.60
C GLU A 408 -19.98 -22.90 28.09
N LEU A 409 -18.95 -23.69 27.72
CA LEU A 409 -18.66 -24.03 26.32
C LEU A 409 -19.74 -24.90 25.67
N PHE A 410 -20.34 -25.82 26.41
CA PHE A 410 -21.46 -26.65 25.93
C PHE A 410 -22.70 -25.80 25.68
N GLU A 411 -23.01 -24.86 26.56
CA GLU A 411 -24.08 -23.88 26.33
C GLU A 411 -23.84 -23.08 25.04
N PHE A 412 -22.58 -22.68 24.74
CA PHE A 412 -22.24 -22.03 23.47
C PHE A 412 -22.53 -22.88 22.23
N VAL A 413 -22.17 -24.17 22.24
CA VAL A 413 -22.39 -25.07 21.09
C VAL A 413 -23.88 -25.26 20.85
N VAL A 414 -24.67 -25.43 21.91
CA VAL A 414 -26.13 -25.56 21.81
C VAL A 414 -26.75 -24.27 21.24
N ILE A 415 -26.31 -23.10 21.70
CA ILE A 415 -26.75 -21.80 21.17
C ILE A 415 -26.35 -21.66 19.70
N TRP A 416 -25.13 -22.01 19.33
CA TRP A 416 -24.65 -21.92 17.95
C TRP A 416 -25.45 -22.83 16.99
N GLU A 417 -25.73 -24.08 17.38
CA GLU A 417 -26.57 -25.00 16.61
C GLU A 417 -27.99 -24.45 16.41
N ILE A 418 -28.57 -23.79 17.42
CA ILE A 418 -29.90 -23.19 17.35
C ILE A 418 -29.95 -21.99 16.37
N PHE A 419 -28.89 -21.17 16.33
CA PHE A 419 -28.88 -19.94 15.53
C PHE A 419 -28.26 -20.08 14.13
N HIS A 420 -27.39 -21.07 13.89
CA HIS A 420 -26.67 -21.24 12.61
C HIS A 420 -27.01 -22.53 11.84
N CYS A 421 -27.73 -23.47 12.46
CA CYS A 421 -28.24 -24.64 11.74
C CYS A 421 -29.74 -24.44 11.48
N PRO A 422 -30.17 -24.11 10.25
CA PRO A 422 -31.58 -24.21 9.91
C PRO A 422 -31.87 -25.70 9.86
N ILE A 423 -32.30 -26.27 10.99
CA ILE A 423 -33.01 -27.53 10.98
C ILE A 423 -34.14 -27.31 9.99
N LYS A 424 -34.06 -27.99 8.84
CA LYS A 424 -35.17 -28.12 7.90
C LYS A 424 -36.35 -28.63 8.73
N GLN A 425 -37.22 -27.71 9.15
CA GLN A 425 -38.52 -28.07 9.69
C GLN A 425 -39.29 -28.66 8.52
N ASN A 426 -39.72 -29.90 8.71
CA ASN A 426 -40.40 -30.76 7.74
C ASN A 426 -41.53 -30.08 6.96
#